data_AF-A0A842UHX9-F1
#
_entry.id   AF-A0A842UHX9-F1
#
_cell.length_a   1.000
_cell.length_b   1.000
_cell.length_c   1.000
_cell.angle_alpha   90.00
_cell.angle_beta   90.00
_cell.angle_gamma   90.00
#
_symmetry.space_group_name_H-M   'P 1'
#
loop_
_entity.id
_entity.type
_entity.pdbx_description
1 polymer ?
#
loop_
_entity_poly.entity_id
_entity_poly.type
_entity_poly.pdbx_seq_one_letter_code
_entity_poly.pdbx_strand_id
1 'polypeptide(L)'
;MIGEGSGIVPDRGLNILYRVTLNTLMNLTDTDLTQDNTVGNTQKTNNSRLSSDTPKGLLAGSIVKVGTTSGTVVAADGSNGEYAVGVVINNAVGYPFESSSGVASGKCPYIHGSGTVFTTDLYETRNADNSADLSFSAADQLYVSQNGLLTNEASTSAQVIGVVLIAPSSTDPFMAVQMAI
;
A
#
# COMPACT_ATOMS: atom_id res chain seq x y z
N MET A 1 -8.15 -26.56 8.00
CA MET A 1 -7.03 -25.62 7.80
C MET A 1 -7.10 -24.66 8.96
N ILE A 2 -6.07 -24.65 9.80
CA ILE A 2 -6.07 -24.05 11.14
C ILE A 2 -5.98 -22.53 10.97
N GLY A 3 -6.86 -21.80 11.66
CA GLY A 3 -6.88 -20.34 11.63
C GLY A 3 -5.67 -19.81 12.41
N GLU A 4 -4.79 -19.10 11.72
CA GLU A 4 -3.70 -18.33 12.34
C GLU A 4 -4.32 -17.06 12.94
N GLY A 5 -3.98 -16.78 14.20
CA GLY A 5 -4.58 -15.71 14.99
C GLY A 5 -4.29 -14.33 14.42
N SER A 6 -5.34 -13.50 14.34
CA SER A 6 -5.29 -12.07 14.04
C SER A 6 -4.55 -11.31 15.16
N GLY A 7 -3.22 -11.36 15.14
CA GLY A 7 -2.34 -10.50 15.93
C GLY A 7 -2.13 -9.14 15.26
N ILE A 8 -1.80 -8.12 16.06
CA ILE A 8 -1.63 -6.71 15.66
C ILE A 8 -0.33 -6.51 14.86
N VAL A 9 -0.22 -7.19 13.72
CA VAL A 9 0.89 -7.09 12.76
C VAL A 9 0.26 -7.14 11.37
N PRO A 10 0.61 -6.23 10.44
CA PRO A 10 0.03 -6.23 9.09
C PRO A 10 0.26 -7.59 8.40
N ASP A 11 -0.77 -8.06 7.69
CA ASP A 11 -0.74 -9.36 7.01
C ASP A 11 0.41 -9.45 5.99
N ARG A 12 0.96 -10.65 5.79
CA ARG A 12 2.16 -10.86 4.96
C ARG A 12 1.85 -10.91 3.45
N GLY A 13 0.57 -10.85 3.06
CA GLY A 13 0.15 -10.84 1.66
C GLY A 13 -1.29 -10.37 1.47
N LEU A 14 -1.56 -9.82 0.29
CA LEU A 14 -2.87 -9.30 -0.11
C LEU A 14 -3.80 -10.43 -0.61
N ASN A 15 -5.07 -10.43 -0.17
CA ASN A 15 -6.08 -11.32 -0.76
C ASN A 15 -6.70 -10.70 -2.01
N ILE A 16 -6.55 -11.38 -3.15
CA ILE A 16 -6.94 -10.89 -4.47
C ILE A 16 -8.18 -11.66 -4.94
N LEU A 17 -9.31 -10.95 -5.07
CA LEU A 17 -10.58 -11.56 -5.47
C LEU A 17 -10.70 -11.67 -7.00
N TYR A 18 -10.32 -10.61 -7.72
CA TYR A 18 -10.32 -10.56 -9.18
C TYR A 18 -9.14 -9.69 -9.67
N ARG A 19 -8.28 -10.23 -10.54
CA ARG A 19 -7.08 -9.54 -11.05
C ARG A 19 -7.15 -9.31 -12.56
N VAL A 20 -6.78 -8.11 -13.00
CA VAL A 20 -6.66 -7.80 -14.43
C VAL A 20 -5.26 -8.12 -14.95
N THR A 21 -4.19 -7.65 -14.31
CA THR A 21 -2.81 -7.99 -14.70
C THR A 21 -1.85 -7.92 -13.49
N LEU A 22 -0.82 -8.78 -13.50
CA LEU A 22 0.27 -8.78 -12.50
C LEU A 22 1.57 -8.41 -13.22
N ASN A 23 2.32 -7.47 -12.65
CA ASN A 23 3.64 -7.09 -13.17
C ASN A 23 4.73 -7.40 -12.14
N THR A 24 5.78 -8.10 -12.56
CA THR A 24 6.95 -8.46 -11.73
C THR A 24 8.27 -7.99 -12.34
N LEU A 25 8.22 -7.32 -13.49
CA LEU A 25 9.40 -7.03 -14.31
C LEU A 25 10.17 -5.81 -13.80
N MET A 26 9.47 -4.86 -13.16
CA MET A 26 10.04 -3.57 -12.78
C MET A 26 10.90 -3.64 -11.51
N ASN A 27 11.96 -2.82 -11.50
CA ASN A 27 12.93 -2.76 -10.40
C ASN A 27 12.58 -1.66 -9.37
N LEU A 28 12.78 -1.95 -8.09
CA LEU A 28 12.73 -0.99 -6.98
C LEU A 28 14.06 -0.29 -6.77
N THR A 29 14.00 0.87 -6.11
CA THR A 29 15.19 1.54 -5.59
C THR A 29 15.58 1.00 -4.21
N ASP A 30 16.84 1.18 -3.81
CA ASP A 30 17.33 0.75 -2.50
C ASP A 30 16.56 1.40 -1.34
N THR A 31 16.12 2.66 -1.52
CA THR A 31 15.31 3.38 -0.54
C THR A 31 13.96 2.71 -0.31
N ASP A 32 13.30 2.26 -1.39
CA ASP A 32 12.01 1.55 -1.30
C ASP A 32 12.14 0.19 -0.58
N LEU A 33 13.34 -0.39 -0.55
CA LEU A 33 13.61 -1.69 0.08
C LEU A 33 14.07 -1.55 1.54
N THR A 34 14.41 -0.34 1.99
CA THR A 34 15.02 -0.12 3.32
C THR A 34 14.30 0.92 4.17
N GLN A 35 13.27 1.60 3.64
CA GLN A 35 12.52 2.62 4.36
C GLN A 35 11.93 2.12 5.68
N ASP A 36 11.94 2.99 6.68
CA ASP A 36 11.26 2.73 7.95
C ASP A 36 9.79 3.16 7.83
N ASN A 37 8.88 2.26 8.18
CA ASN A 37 7.44 2.51 8.11
C ASN A 37 6.90 3.13 9.39
N THR A 38 7.65 3.09 10.50
CA THR A 38 7.18 3.54 11.82
C THR A 38 7.80 4.86 12.28
N VAL A 39 8.86 5.30 11.61
CA VAL A 39 9.57 6.53 11.92
C VAL A 39 9.34 7.55 10.80
N GLY A 40 9.12 8.81 11.16
CA GLY A 40 8.97 9.90 10.21
C GLY A 40 7.93 10.92 10.62
N ASN A 41 7.04 11.26 9.70
CA ASN A 41 5.95 12.21 9.95
C ASN A 41 4.93 11.64 10.96
N THR A 42 4.13 12.54 11.53
CA THR A 42 3.13 12.21 12.54
C THR A 42 2.08 11.21 12.04
N GLN A 43 1.79 11.22 10.74
CA GLN A 43 0.87 10.28 10.12
C GLN A 43 1.40 8.84 10.20
N LYS A 44 2.68 8.60 9.87
CA LYS A 44 3.34 7.29 10.03
C LYS A 44 3.42 6.86 11.49
N THR A 45 3.88 7.74 12.38
CA THR A 45 4.12 7.37 13.79
C THR A 45 2.83 7.05 14.54
N ASN A 46 1.70 7.62 14.11
CA ASN A 46 0.39 7.44 14.76
C ASN A 46 -0.56 6.54 13.95
N ASN A 47 -0.09 5.90 12.87
CA ASN A 47 -0.90 4.98 12.09
C ASN A 47 -1.09 3.67 12.88
N SER A 48 -2.33 3.36 13.26
CA SER A 48 -2.64 2.19 14.08
C SER A 48 -2.60 0.86 13.32
N ARG A 49 -2.36 0.88 12.01
CA ARG A 49 -2.06 -0.32 11.20
C ARG A 49 -0.56 -0.65 11.19
N LEU A 50 0.27 0.23 11.72
CA LEU A 50 1.71 0.05 11.83
C LEU A 50 2.08 -0.20 13.31
N SER A 51 3.07 -1.04 13.52
CA SER A 51 3.62 -1.38 14.83
C SER A 51 5.14 -1.45 14.76
N SER A 52 5.84 -1.45 15.90
CA SER A 52 7.31 -1.55 15.94
C SER A 52 7.88 -2.80 15.26
N ASP A 53 7.05 -3.84 15.08
CA ASP A 53 7.41 -5.08 14.41
C ASP A 53 7.10 -5.05 12.90
N THR A 54 6.55 -3.94 12.41
CA THR A 54 6.27 -3.76 10.98
C THR A 54 7.57 -3.83 10.19
N PRO A 55 7.64 -4.64 9.13
CA PRO A 55 8.87 -4.76 8.36
C PRO A 55 9.27 -3.46 7.68
N LYS A 56 10.56 -3.34 7.36
CA LYS A 56 11.09 -2.23 6.56
C LYS A 56 10.82 -2.43 5.07
N GLY A 57 10.90 -1.34 4.32
CA GLY A 57 10.67 -1.31 2.88
C GLY A 57 9.20 -1.14 2.50
N LEU A 58 8.87 -1.32 1.23
CA LEU A 58 7.49 -1.32 0.75
C LEU A 58 6.69 -2.48 1.37
N LEU A 59 5.46 -2.19 1.76
CA LEU A 59 4.54 -3.17 2.36
C LEU A 59 3.50 -3.61 1.33
N ALA A 60 2.92 -4.79 1.51
CA ALA A 60 1.73 -5.22 0.78
C ALA A 60 0.59 -4.24 1.03
N GLY A 61 0.00 -3.70 -0.03
CA GLY A 61 -0.96 -2.59 0.06
C GLY A 61 -0.36 -1.21 -0.21
N SER A 62 0.98 -1.08 -0.29
CA SER A 62 1.61 0.18 -0.70
C SER A 62 1.36 0.47 -2.18
N ILE A 63 1.26 1.74 -2.53
CA ILE A 63 1.08 2.20 -3.91
C ILE A 63 2.44 2.53 -4.52
N VAL A 64 2.64 2.12 -5.77
CA VAL A 64 3.86 2.40 -6.55
C VAL A 64 3.58 3.26 -7.76
N LYS A 65 4.56 4.07 -8.15
CA LYS A 65 4.55 4.90 -9.36
C LYS A 65 5.70 4.53 -10.30
N VAL A 66 5.60 4.98 -11.55
CA VAL A 66 6.73 4.90 -12.49
C VAL A 66 7.90 5.72 -11.95
N GLY A 67 9.08 5.10 -11.84
CA GLY A 67 10.31 5.78 -11.45
C GLY A 67 10.88 6.65 -12.59
N THR A 68 11.78 7.56 -12.26
CA THR A 68 12.46 8.41 -13.27
C THR A 68 13.44 7.64 -14.16
N THR A 69 13.84 6.44 -13.73
CA THR A 69 14.71 5.54 -14.49
C THR A 69 13.86 4.52 -15.24
N SER A 70 14.14 4.32 -16.53
CA SER A 70 13.40 3.35 -17.36
C SER A 70 13.38 1.96 -16.72
N GLY A 71 12.20 1.36 -16.65
CA GLY A 71 12.00 0.02 -16.08
C GLY A 71 12.02 -0.04 -14.54
N THR A 72 11.95 1.11 -13.87
CA THR A 72 11.87 1.19 -12.40
C THR A 72 10.49 1.63 -11.93
N VAL A 73 10.12 1.16 -10.75
CA VAL A 73 9.00 1.66 -9.95
C VAL A 73 9.54 2.10 -8.60
N VAL A 74 8.88 3.09 -8.01
CA VAL A 74 9.23 3.62 -6.68
C VAL A 74 7.97 3.77 -5.83
N ALA A 75 8.14 3.90 -4.51
CA ALA A 75 7.06 4.27 -3.62
C ALA A 75 6.37 5.55 -4.12
N ALA A 76 5.05 5.53 -4.15
CA ALA A 76 4.26 6.75 -4.33
C ALA A 76 4.23 7.55 -3.01
N ASP A 77 4.14 8.87 -3.12
CA ASP A 77 4.30 9.87 -2.05
C ASP A 77 3.17 10.92 -2.04
N GLY A 78 2.05 10.65 -2.72
CA GLY A 78 0.86 11.50 -2.76
C GLY A 78 1.04 12.84 -3.46
N SER A 79 2.19 13.10 -4.09
CA SER A 79 2.47 14.36 -4.78
C SER A 79 1.69 14.53 -6.08
N ASN A 80 1.72 15.75 -6.62
CA ASN A 80 1.11 16.04 -7.91
C ASN A 80 1.83 15.30 -9.05
N GLY A 81 1.04 14.71 -9.96
CA GLY A 81 1.59 14.02 -11.13
C GLY A 81 2.23 12.68 -10.82
N GLU A 82 1.86 12.06 -9.70
CA GLU A 82 2.22 10.68 -9.44
C GLU A 82 1.45 9.78 -10.38
N TYR A 83 2.15 9.28 -11.40
CA TYR A 83 1.64 8.25 -12.29
C TYR A 83 1.61 6.92 -11.54
N ALA A 84 0.67 6.77 -10.60
CA ALA A 84 0.50 5.55 -9.83
C ALA A 84 0.15 4.41 -10.81
N VAL A 85 0.87 3.30 -10.69
CA VAL A 85 0.75 2.17 -11.61
C VAL A 85 0.18 0.95 -10.95
N GLY A 86 0.12 0.87 -9.62
CA GLY A 86 -0.48 -0.28 -8.97
C GLY A 86 -0.21 -0.38 -7.49
N VAL A 87 -0.64 -1.50 -6.91
CA VAL A 87 -0.50 -1.82 -5.50
C VAL A 87 0.39 -3.04 -5.30
N VAL A 88 1.35 -2.92 -4.39
CA VAL A 88 2.32 -3.98 -4.05
C VAL A 88 1.60 -5.14 -3.38
N ILE A 89 1.92 -6.38 -3.76
CA ILE A 89 1.20 -7.56 -3.24
C ILE A 89 1.90 -8.27 -2.07
N ASN A 90 3.16 -7.96 -1.82
CA ASN A 90 3.97 -8.57 -0.76
C ASN A 90 4.88 -7.54 -0.08
N ASN A 91 5.19 -7.78 1.19
CA ASN A 91 6.15 -6.95 1.91
C ASN A 91 7.56 -7.14 1.31
N ALA A 92 8.38 -6.09 1.36
CA ALA A 92 9.79 -6.06 0.97
C ALA A 92 10.71 -6.84 1.94
N VAL A 93 10.24 -8.00 2.42
CA VAL A 93 10.95 -8.89 3.35
C VAL A 93 11.37 -10.15 2.60
N GLY A 94 12.25 -9.98 1.63
CA GLY A 94 12.81 -11.08 0.84
C GLY A 94 14.15 -11.56 1.39
N TYR A 95 14.30 -12.89 1.54
CA TYR A 95 15.63 -13.51 1.58
C TYR A 95 16.27 -13.42 0.18
N PRO A 96 17.61 -13.43 0.05
CA PRO A 96 18.31 -13.10 -1.20
C PRO A 96 18.01 -13.98 -2.44
N PHE A 97 17.20 -15.02 -2.31
CA PHE A 97 16.93 -16.02 -3.36
C PHE A 97 15.45 -16.35 -3.56
N GLU A 98 14.53 -15.64 -2.89
CA GLU A 98 13.11 -15.81 -3.15
C GLU A 98 12.63 -14.83 -4.22
N SER A 99 11.68 -15.26 -5.05
CA SER A 99 10.96 -14.41 -6.02
C SER A 99 10.03 -13.38 -5.35
N SER A 100 10.26 -13.08 -4.07
CA SER A 100 9.58 -12.07 -3.28
C SER A 100 10.31 -10.72 -3.37
N SER A 101 9.62 -9.63 -3.02
CA SER A 101 10.22 -8.30 -2.96
C SER A 101 11.27 -8.28 -1.86
N GLY A 102 12.50 -7.95 -2.21
CA GLY A 102 13.61 -7.88 -1.25
C GLY A 102 14.83 -7.21 -1.87
N VAL A 103 15.71 -6.69 -1.01
CA VAL A 103 16.91 -5.89 -1.39
C VAL A 103 17.73 -6.56 -2.50
N ALA A 104 17.89 -7.89 -2.46
CA ALA A 104 18.69 -8.62 -3.44
C ALA A 104 17.97 -8.90 -4.76
N SER A 105 16.65 -9.08 -4.74
CA SER A 105 15.83 -9.32 -5.93
C SER A 105 15.61 -8.01 -6.69
N GLY A 106 15.46 -6.91 -5.95
CA GLY A 106 15.13 -5.60 -6.50
C GLY A 106 13.77 -5.58 -7.21
N LYS A 107 12.96 -6.65 -7.11
CA LYS A 107 11.67 -6.76 -7.78
C LYS A 107 10.54 -6.30 -6.87
N CYS A 108 9.53 -5.68 -7.49
CA CYS A 108 8.25 -5.39 -6.86
C CYS A 108 7.16 -6.06 -7.68
N PRO A 109 6.61 -7.19 -7.24
CA PRO A 109 5.37 -7.66 -7.84
C PRO A 109 4.25 -6.73 -7.37
N TYR A 110 3.52 -6.17 -8.31
CA TYR A 110 2.34 -5.34 -8.04
C TYR A 110 1.22 -5.70 -9.01
N ILE A 111 -0.01 -5.51 -8.54
CA ILE A 111 -1.21 -5.64 -9.38
C ILE A 111 -1.60 -4.28 -9.91
N HIS A 112 -2.12 -4.27 -11.13
CA HIS A 112 -2.54 -3.07 -11.81
C HIS A 112 -3.73 -3.34 -12.73
N GLY A 113 -4.41 -2.27 -13.12
CA GLY A 113 -5.53 -2.29 -14.04
C GLY A 113 -6.86 -2.05 -13.33
N SER A 114 -7.60 -1.11 -13.90
CA SER A 114 -8.92 -0.69 -13.45
C SER A 114 -9.88 -1.88 -13.37
N GLY A 115 -10.67 -1.94 -12.30
CA GLY A 115 -11.59 -3.04 -12.00
C GLY A 115 -10.97 -4.20 -11.22
N THR A 116 -9.66 -4.17 -10.93
CA THR A 116 -9.05 -5.11 -9.98
C THR A 116 -9.63 -4.89 -8.58
N VAL A 117 -10.04 -5.97 -7.91
CA VAL A 117 -10.61 -5.92 -6.56
C VAL A 117 -9.71 -6.68 -5.59
N PHE A 118 -9.32 -6.01 -4.51
CA PHE A 118 -8.49 -6.56 -3.45
C PHE A 118 -9.00 -6.15 -2.07
N THR A 119 -8.59 -6.89 -1.04
CA THR A 119 -8.81 -6.51 0.35
C THR A 119 -7.49 -6.25 1.05
N THR A 120 -7.35 -5.11 1.72
CA THR A 120 -6.14 -4.75 2.47
C THR A 120 -6.50 -4.26 3.87
N ASP A 121 -5.64 -4.55 4.83
CA ASP A 121 -5.67 -3.96 6.16
C ASP A 121 -4.64 -2.83 6.32
N LEU A 122 -3.96 -2.44 5.25
CA LEU A 122 -2.95 -1.38 5.25
C LEU A 122 -3.48 -0.14 4.53
N TYR A 123 -3.75 0.90 5.32
CA TYR A 123 -4.23 2.21 4.89
C TYR A 123 -3.88 3.25 5.97
N GLU A 124 -4.09 4.52 5.66
CA GLU A 124 -3.93 5.59 6.64
C GLU A 124 -5.07 5.60 7.66
N THR A 125 -4.73 5.67 8.93
CA THR A 125 -5.71 5.85 10.02
C THR A 125 -5.69 7.27 10.56
N ARG A 126 -4.74 8.07 10.10
CA ARG A 126 -4.53 9.44 10.54
C ARG A 126 -4.47 10.35 9.33
N ASN A 127 -5.07 11.51 9.50
CA ASN A 127 -5.05 12.58 8.54
C ASN A 127 -3.65 13.25 8.52
N ALA A 128 -3.21 13.77 7.37
CA ALA A 128 -1.88 14.33 7.19
C ALA A 128 -1.72 15.72 7.84
N ASP A 129 -2.78 16.53 7.85
CA ASP A 129 -2.72 17.94 8.26
C ASP A 129 -2.73 18.15 9.79
N ASN A 130 -3.56 17.40 10.52
CA ASN A 130 -3.83 17.60 11.94
C ASN A 130 -3.85 16.31 12.77
N SER A 131 -3.51 15.16 12.17
CA SER A 131 -3.55 13.83 12.79
C SER A 131 -4.91 13.39 13.37
N ALA A 132 -6.01 13.93 12.84
CA ALA A 132 -7.35 13.42 13.15
C ALA A 132 -7.50 11.97 12.70
N ASP A 133 -8.40 11.23 13.36
CA ASP A 133 -8.74 9.87 12.95
C ASP A 133 -9.45 9.88 11.60
N LEU A 134 -9.00 9.03 10.68
CA LEU A 134 -9.69 8.80 9.41
C LEU A 134 -10.77 7.74 9.59
N SER A 135 -11.94 8.02 9.04
CA SER A 135 -13.04 7.07 8.91
C SER A 135 -13.35 6.86 7.44
N PHE A 136 -13.62 5.63 7.04
CA PHE A 136 -13.93 5.27 5.66
C PHE A 136 -15.39 4.81 5.55
N SER A 137 -16.01 5.13 4.42
CA SER A 137 -17.34 4.67 4.04
C SER A 137 -17.30 3.99 2.67
N ALA A 138 -18.28 3.13 2.41
CA ALA A 138 -18.47 2.61 1.06
C ALA A 138 -18.69 3.76 0.08
N ALA A 139 -18.14 3.63 -1.13
CA ALA A 139 -18.07 4.64 -2.19
C ALA A 139 -17.08 5.80 -1.96
N ASP A 140 -16.35 5.84 -0.84
CA ASP A 140 -15.26 6.81 -0.68
C ASP A 140 -14.21 6.62 -1.79
N GLN A 141 -13.79 7.75 -2.37
CA GLN A 141 -12.64 7.76 -3.26
C GLN A 141 -11.36 7.62 -2.43
N LEU A 142 -10.45 6.79 -2.92
CA LEU A 142 -9.15 6.58 -2.31
C LEU A 142 -8.05 7.21 -3.16
N TYR A 143 -7.09 7.80 -2.45
CA TYR A 143 -5.92 8.48 -2.97
C TYR A 143 -4.66 7.88 -2.33
N VAL A 144 -3.50 8.29 -2.84
CA VAL A 144 -2.21 7.95 -2.22
C VAL A 144 -1.86 9.01 -1.17
N SER A 145 -1.46 8.56 0.00
CA SER A 145 -0.90 9.41 1.05
C SER A 145 0.57 9.74 0.79
N GLN A 146 1.11 10.69 1.56
CA GLN A 146 2.56 10.97 1.58
C GLN A 146 3.45 9.79 2.00
N ASN A 147 2.85 8.69 2.46
CA ASN A 147 3.54 7.49 2.90
C ASN A 147 3.36 6.32 1.92
N GLY A 148 2.70 6.54 0.78
CA GLY A 148 2.41 5.50 -0.19
C GLY A 148 1.29 4.56 0.22
N LEU A 149 0.44 4.95 1.17
CA LEU A 149 -0.71 4.16 1.63
C LEU A 149 -2.02 4.75 1.12
N LEU A 150 -3.09 3.96 1.15
CA LEU A 150 -4.43 4.43 0.79
C LEU A 150 -4.96 5.42 1.83
N THR A 151 -5.51 6.54 1.37
CA THR A 151 -6.18 7.54 2.20
C THR A 151 -7.44 8.05 1.51
N ASN A 152 -8.44 8.51 2.25
CA ASN A 152 -9.60 9.23 1.69
C ASN A 152 -9.44 10.76 1.79
N GLU A 153 -8.27 11.24 2.20
CA GLU A 153 -7.92 12.66 2.11
C GLU A 153 -7.51 13.04 0.69
N ALA A 154 -8.32 13.88 0.05
CA ALA A 154 -8.01 14.42 -1.25
C ALA A 154 -7.01 15.57 -1.14
N SER A 155 -5.86 15.45 -1.81
CA SER A 155 -5.00 16.60 -2.10
C SER A 155 -5.48 17.33 -3.36
N THR A 156 -5.01 18.56 -3.55
CA THR A 156 -5.43 19.42 -4.69
C THR A 156 -5.04 18.86 -6.07
N SER A 157 -4.20 17.84 -6.17
CA SER A 157 -4.02 17.10 -7.43
C SER A 157 -3.88 15.60 -7.22
N ALA A 158 -4.61 15.07 -6.24
CA ALA A 158 -4.65 13.65 -5.96
C ALA A 158 -5.24 12.87 -7.14
N GLN A 159 -4.54 11.81 -7.55
CA GLN A 159 -5.08 10.81 -8.47
C GLN A 159 -5.97 9.84 -7.70
N VAL A 160 -7.18 9.58 -8.21
CA VAL A 160 -8.04 8.53 -7.66
C VAL A 160 -7.42 7.17 -7.98
N ILE A 161 -7.05 6.43 -6.93
CA ILE A 161 -6.46 5.09 -7.01
C ILE A 161 -7.54 4.02 -7.07
N GLY A 162 -8.64 4.26 -6.37
CA GLY A 162 -9.74 3.32 -6.30
C GLY A 162 -10.92 3.86 -5.50
N VAL A 163 -11.87 2.97 -5.27
CA VAL A 163 -13.11 3.23 -4.52
C VAL A 163 -13.29 2.14 -3.47
N VAL A 164 -13.73 2.54 -2.28
CA VAL A 164 -14.10 1.61 -1.20
C VAL A 164 -15.38 0.86 -1.57
N LEU A 165 -15.31 -0.46 -1.65
CA LEU A 165 -16.48 -1.34 -1.75
C LEU A 165 -17.02 -1.71 -0.37
N ILE A 166 -16.11 -2.04 0.55
CA ILE A 166 -16.43 -2.41 1.94
C ILE A 166 -15.48 -1.64 2.84
N ALA A 167 -16.03 -0.85 3.74
CA ALA A 167 -15.27 -0.07 4.71
C ALA A 167 -14.79 -0.96 5.88
N PRO A 168 -13.58 -0.70 6.41
CA PRO A 168 -13.10 -1.37 7.61
C PRO A 168 -13.95 -1.00 8.82
N SER A 169 -13.95 -1.89 9.81
CA SER A 169 -14.69 -1.76 11.06
C SER A 169 -13.83 -2.22 12.24
N SER A 170 -14.33 -2.05 13.47
CA SER A 170 -13.65 -2.54 14.67
C SER A 170 -13.57 -4.07 14.74
N THR A 171 -14.46 -4.78 14.03
CA THR A 171 -14.52 -6.24 14.00
C THR A 171 -13.85 -6.85 12.77
N ASP A 172 -13.75 -6.09 11.68
CA ASP A 172 -13.09 -6.49 10.46
C ASP A 172 -12.23 -5.31 9.95
N PRO A 173 -10.91 -5.33 10.18
CA PRO A 173 -10.05 -4.21 9.83
C PRO A 173 -9.78 -4.11 8.32
N PHE A 174 -10.25 -5.07 7.51
CA PHE A 174 -9.98 -5.10 6.08
C PHE A 174 -10.91 -4.18 5.31
N MET A 175 -10.31 -3.42 4.39
CA MET A 175 -10.99 -2.61 3.40
C MET A 175 -11.00 -3.35 2.07
N ALA A 176 -12.17 -3.47 1.44
CA ALA A 176 -12.26 -3.94 0.06
C ALA A 176 -12.23 -2.76 -0.90
N VAL A 177 -11.33 -2.81 -1.87
CA VAL A 177 -11.06 -1.72 -2.81
C VAL A 177 -11.20 -2.21 -4.24
N GLN A 178 -11.88 -1.42 -5.07
CA GLN A 178 -11.84 -1.56 -6.52
C GLN A 178 -10.90 -0.50 -7.11
N MET A 179 -9.86 -0.93 -7.82
CA MET A 179 -8.89 -0.05 -8.46
C MET A 179 -9.52 0.73 -9.63
N ALA A 180 -9.11 1.99 -9.75
CA ALA A 180 -9.50 2.89 -10.84
C ALA A 180 -8.36 3.19 -11.82
N ILE A 181 -7.11 2.79 -11.50
CA ILE A 181 -5.89 2.99 -12.29
C ILE A 181 -5.50 1.77 -13.15
#